data_AF-A0A7J3IGF2-F1
#
_entry.id   AF-A0A7J3IGF2-F1
#
_cell.length_a   1.000
_cell.length_b   1.000
_cell.length_c   1.000
_cell.angle_alpha   90.00
_cell.angle_beta   90.00
_cell.angle_gamma   90.00
#
_symmetry.space_group_name_H-M   'P 1'
#
loop_
_entity.id
_entity.type
_entity.pdbx_description
1 polymer ?
#
loop_
_entity_poly.entity_id
_entity_poly.type
_entity_poly.pdbx_seq_one_letter_code
_entity_poly.pdbx_strand_id
1 'polypeptide(L)'
;MNIDPRLLEKIDPKPSGDKIEFPVTHIIPASIMGSGLGADQTYSGDYDIQLFDESVVKEYGLEDLRLGDLVAIQDADSSYGRVYLRGAVTIGVVVHSNCVISGHGPGVTTLLTSRSGKIVPRISSDANIAKILNLR
;
A
#
# COMPACT_ATOMS: atom_id res chain seq x y z
N MET A 1 11.59 4.18 -0.47
CA MET A 1 11.33 5.60 -0.82
C MET A 1 10.32 6.17 0.16
N ASN A 2 10.21 7.49 0.30
CA ASN A 2 9.16 8.19 1.07
C ASN A 2 8.96 7.74 2.52
N ILE A 3 9.96 7.09 3.13
CA ILE A 3 9.91 6.60 4.50
C ILE A 3 11.14 7.07 5.25
N ASP A 4 10.92 7.59 6.46
CA ASP A 4 12.01 7.88 7.40
C ASP A 4 12.69 6.54 7.78
N PRO A 5 14.02 6.42 7.69
CA PRO A 5 14.72 5.19 8.07
C PRO A 5 14.38 4.70 9.49
N ARG A 6 14.14 5.59 10.44
CA ARG A 6 13.77 5.24 11.83
C ARG A 6 12.35 4.67 11.92
N LEU A 7 11.44 5.08 11.02
CA LEU A 7 10.13 4.44 10.92
C LEU A 7 10.27 3.03 10.33
N LEU A 8 11.11 2.85 9.30
CA LEU A 8 11.38 1.53 8.74
C LEU A 8 11.97 0.57 9.77
N GLU A 9 12.90 1.05 10.60
CA GLU A 9 13.45 0.28 11.74
C GLU A 9 12.36 -0.15 12.74
N LYS A 10 11.40 0.73 13.06
CA LYS A 10 10.28 0.41 13.96
C LYS A 10 9.25 -0.56 13.36
N ILE A 11 9.04 -0.51 12.05
CA ILE A 11 8.19 -1.49 11.34
C ILE A 11 8.81 -2.89 11.40
N ASP A 12 10.13 -2.96 11.41
CA ASP A 12 10.93 -4.18 11.56
C ASP A 12 10.56 -5.29 10.55
N PRO A 13 10.68 -5.03 9.23
CA PRO A 13 10.47 -6.06 8.20
C PRO A 13 11.43 -7.24 8.41
N LYS A 14 10.93 -8.46 8.24
CA LYS A 14 11.68 -9.67 8.58
C LYS A 14 12.25 -10.34 7.33
N PRO A 15 13.53 -10.76 7.32
CA PRO A 15 14.03 -11.59 6.25
C PRO A 15 13.29 -12.95 6.27
N SER A 16 12.91 -13.43 5.10
CA SER A 16 12.29 -14.75 4.90
C SER A 16 12.94 -15.40 3.67
N GLY A 17 14.06 -16.10 3.90
CA GLY A 17 14.87 -16.67 2.83
C GLY A 17 15.43 -15.57 1.91
N ASP A 18 15.10 -15.64 0.63
CA ASP A 18 15.48 -14.65 -0.37
C ASP A 18 14.45 -13.50 -0.53
N LYS A 19 13.48 -13.43 0.39
CA LYS A 19 12.39 -12.43 0.43
C LYS A 19 12.41 -11.64 1.73
N ILE A 20 11.56 -10.62 1.79
CA ILE A 20 11.30 -9.82 2.99
C ILE A 20 9.81 -9.92 3.31
N GLU A 21 9.47 -10.35 4.52
CA GLU A 21 8.13 -10.23 5.08
C GLU A 21 7.89 -8.81 5.60
N PHE A 22 6.78 -8.21 5.19
CA PHE A 22 6.41 -6.86 5.57
C PHE A 22 5.00 -6.82 6.17
N PRO A 23 4.80 -6.27 7.39
CA PRO A 23 3.48 -6.20 8.00
C PRO A 23 2.57 -5.23 7.25
N VAL A 24 1.36 -5.69 6.92
CA VAL A 24 0.31 -4.87 6.30
C VAL A 24 -1.04 -5.19 6.94
N THR A 25 -1.97 -4.25 6.87
CA THR A 25 -3.36 -4.48 7.28
C THR A 25 -4.16 -5.14 6.17
N HIS A 26 -3.95 -4.70 4.92
CA HIS A 26 -4.72 -5.11 3.75
C HIS A 26 -3.83 -5.49 2.58
N ILE A 27 -4.36 -6.37 1.73
CA ILE A 27 -3.80 -6.74 0.43
C ILE A 27 -4.82 -6.35 -0.64
N ILE A 28 -4.40 -5.49 -1.56
CA ILE A 28 -5.26 -4.75 -2.49
C ILE A 28 -4.89 -5.17 -3.92
N PRO A 29 -5.84 -5.51 -4.79
CA PRO A 29 -5.53 -5.83 -6.17
C PRO A 29 -5.25 -4.56 -6.98
N ALA A 30 -4.29 -4.59 -7.91
CA ALA A 30 -4.01 -3.45 -8.77
C ALA A 30 -5.23 -2.96 -9.59
N SER A 31 -6.23 -3.81 -9.84
CA SER A 31 -7.41 -3.50 -10.64
C SER A 31 -8.30 -2.41 -10.05
N ILE A 32 -8.20 -2.15 -8.74
CA ILE A 32 -8.95 -1.07 -8.08
C ILE A 32 -8.10 0.16 -7.79
N MET A 33 -6.84 0.20 -8.26
CA MET A 33 -6.05 1.42 -8.18
C MET A 33 -6.47 2.39 -9.29
N GLY A 34 -6.53 3.68 -8.99
CA GLY A 34 -7.11 4.71 -9.86
C GLY A 34 -6.23 5.95 -10.01
N SER A 35 -6.76 7.09 -9.58
CA SER A 35 -6.13 8.41 -9.72
C SER A 35 -4.70 8.40 -9.20
N GLY A 36 -3.78 9.08 -9.89
CA GLY A 36 -2.34 9.01 -9.65
C GLY A 36 -1.59 7.99 -10.51
N LEU A 37 -2.29 7.08 -11.20
CA LEU A 37 -1.72 6.31 -12.32
C LEU A 37 -1.29 7.24 -13.47
N GLY A 38 -0.18 6.92 -14.14
CA GLY A 38 0.40 7.72 -15.22
C GLY A 38 1.38 8.81 -14.76
N ALA A 39 1.57 9.00 -13.45
CA ALA A 39 2.67 9.79 -12.93
C ALA A 39 4.02 9.17 -13.33
N ASP A 40 4.99 10.02 -13.67
CA ASP A 40 6.32 9.66 -14.16
C ASP A 40 7.26 9.14 -13.05
N GLN A 41 6.94 9.44 -11.80
CA GLN A 41 7.70 9.03 -10.62
C GLN A 41 6.79 8.77 -9.40
N THR A 42 7.35 8.15 -8.37
CA THR A 42 6.65 7.73 -7.14
C THR A 42 7.30 8.25 -5.85
N TYR A 43 8.30 9.13 -5.96
CA TYR A 43 8.94 9.85 -4.86
C TYR A 43 8.11 11.04 -4.35
N SER A 44 7.02 11.40 -5.02
CA SER A 44 6.04 12.37 -4.55
C SER A 44 4.63 12.00 -4.99
N GLY A 45 3.65 12.53 -4.25
CA GLY A 45 2.24 12.22 -4.44
C GLY A 45 1.88 10.77 -4.08
N ASP A 46 0.61 10.47 -4.23
CA ASP A 46 -0.02 9.20 -3.94
C ASP A 46 -0.85 8.70 -5.12
N TYR A 47 -1.53 7.57 -4.93
CA TYR A 47 -2.51 7.06 -5.86
C TYR A 47 -3.62 6.31 -5.14
N ASP A 48 -4.81 6.33 -5.73
CA ASP A 48 -6.05 6.10 -4.99
C ASP A 48 -6.54 4.67 -5.10
N ILE A 49 -7.05 4.14 -4.00
CA ILE A 49 -7.83 2.89 -3.95
C ILE A 49 -9.29 3.23 -4.21
N GLN A 50 -9.89 2.70 -5.27
CA GLN A 50 -11.29 2.94 -5.60
C GLN A 50 -12.21 2.05 -4.77
N LEU A 51 -13.15 2.65 -4.02
CA LEU A 51 -14.08 1.95 -3.13
C LEU A 51 -15.54 2.03 -3.58
N PHE A 52 -15.79 2.16 -4.90
CA PHE A 52 -17.13 2.35 -5.45
C PHE A 52 -17.98 1.06 -5.56
N ASP A 53 -17.33 -0.10 -5.58
CA ASP A 53 -18.01 -1.40 -5.65
C ASP A 53 -18.01 -2.05 -4.27
N GLU A 54 -19.16 -2.03 -3.59
CA GLU A 54 -19.32 -2.60 -2.25
C GLU A 54 -18.96 -4.09 -2.18
N SER A 55 -19.16 -4.85 -3.26
CA SER A 55 -18.85 -6.28 -3.28
C SER A 55 -17.34 -6.50 -3.26
N VAL A 56 -16.59 -5.69 -4.02
CA VAL A 56 -15.13 -5.69 -4.04
C VAL A 56 -14.56 -5.18 -2.72
N VAL A 57 -15.15 -4.11 -2.15
CA VAL A 57 -14.76 -3.60 -0.82
C VAL A 57 -14.84 -4.71 0.23
N LYS A 58 -15.93 -5.49 0.24
CA LYS A 58 -16.12 -6.63 1.17
C LYS A 58 -15.16 -7.78 0.87
N GLU A 59 -14.96 -8.12 -0.40
CA GLU A 59 -14.05 -9.20 -0.82
C GLU A 59 -12.62 -8.98 -0.30
N TYR A 60 -12.13 -7.74 -0.37
CA TYR A 60 -10.78 -7.36 0.08
C TYR A 60 -10.73 -6.80 1.51
N GLY A 61 -11.87 -6.83 2.22
CA GLY A 61 -11.97 -6.38 3.61
C GLY A 61 -11.61 -4.92 3.83
N LEU A 62 -11.94 -4.02 2.89
CA LEU A 62 -11.52 -2.61 2.93
C LEU A 62 -12.47 -1.71 3.71
N GLU A 63 -13.48 -2.29 4.38
CA GLU A 63 -14.50 -1.56 5.15
C GLU A 63 -13.92 -0.85 6.39
N ASP A 64 -12.82 -1.36 6.94
CA ASP A 64 -12.13 -0.82 8.11
C ASP A 64 -10.75 -0.24 7.77
N LEU A 65 -10.50 0.16 6.52
CA LEU A 65 -9.27 0.83 6.10
C LEU A 65 -9.09 2.17 6.82
N ARG A 66 -7.92 2.40 7.43
CA ARG A 66 -7.63 3.59 8.25
C ARG A 66 -6.50 4.44 7.68
N LEU A 67 -6.53 5.73 8.00
CA LEU A 67 -5.37 6.59 7.81
C LEU A 67 -4.15 6.03 8.55
N GLY A 68 -3.01 5.99 7.87
CA GLY A 68 -1.76 5.45 8.40
C GLY A 68 -1.62 3.94 8.31
N ASP A 69 -2.61 3.22 7.77
CA ASP A 69 -2.47 1.78 7.54
C ASP A 69 -1.39 1.50 6.49
N LEU A 70 -0.53 0.54 6.80
CA LEU A 70 0.40 -0.06 5.84
C LEU A 70 -0.38 -1.08 5.01
N VAL A 71 -0.29 -0.99 3.69
CA VAL A 71 -1.04 -1.85 2.76
C VAL A 71 -0.10 -2.43 1.70
N ALA A 72 -0.44 -3.60 1.17
CA ALA A 72 0.22 -4.19 0.01
C ALA A 72 -0.69 -4.10 -1.21
N ILE A 73 -0.15 -3.69 -2.35
CA ILE A 73 -0.84 -3.64 -3.63
C ILE A 73 -0.21 -4.71 -4.53
N GLN A 74 -1.02 -5.73 -4.86
CA GLN A 74 -0.62 -6.86 -5.69
C GLN A 74 -0.58 -6.47 -7.15
N ASP A 75 0.34 -7.11 -7.89
CA ASP A 75 0.54 -6.91 -9.32
C ASP A 75 0.81 -5.44 -9.69
N ALA A 76 1.46 -4.69 -8.79
CA ALA A 76 1.82 -3.29 -9.00
C ALA A 76 3.33 -3.08 -8.77
N ASP A 77 4.00 -2.52 -9.78
CA ASP A 77 5.35 -1.99 -9.64
C ASP A 77 5.32 -0.47 -9.57
N SER A 78 6.09 0.06 -8.61
CA SER A 78 6.28 1.49 -8.40
C SER A 78 7.78 1.86 -8.41
N SER A 79 8.61 1.19 -9.21
CA SER A 79 10.06 1.43 -9.21
C SER A 79 10.42 2.81 -9.79
N TYR A 80 9.62 3.28 -10.74
CA TYR A 80 9.72 4.61 -11.35
C TYR A 80 8.34 5.26 -11.28
N GLY A 81 7.54 5.15 -12.34
CA GLY A 81 6.10 5.36 -12.32
C GLY A 81 5.33 4.12 -11.85
N ARG A 82 4.00 4.26 -11.75
CA ARG A 82 3.07 3.23 -11.29
C ARG A 82 2.57 2.40 -12.46
N VAL A 83 2.82 1.10 -12.45
CA VAL A 83 2.47 0.20 -13.56
C VAL A 83 1.92 -1.11 -13.02
N TYR A 84 0.89 -1.64 -13.69
CA TYR A 84 0.45 -3.01 -13.49
C TYR A 84 1.51 -3.98 -14.02
N LEU A 85 2.05 -4.83 -13.15
CA LEU A 85 3.02 -5.86 -13.49
C LEU A 85 2.74 -7.09 -12.66
N ARG A 86 2.25 -8.15 -13.30
CA ARG A 86 1.91 -9.40 -12.62
C ARG A 86 3.11 -9.98 -11.85
N GLY A 87 2.89 -10.35 -10.61
CA GLY A 87 3.91 -10.85 -9.68
C GLY A 87 4.71 -9.75 -8.97
N ALA A 88 4.54 -8.48 -9.36
CA ALA A 88 5.09 -7.37 -8.59
C ALA A 88 4.25 -7.09 -7.34
N VAL A 89 4.86 -6.41 -6.39
CA VAL A 89 4.20 -6.01 -5.14
C VAL A 89 4.71 -4.65 -4.71
N THR A 90 3.79 -3.75 -4.39
CA THR A 90 4.09 -2.43 -3.84
C THR A 90 3.56 -2.37 -2.40
N ILE A 91 4.35 -1.83 -1.48
CA ILE A 91 3.91 -1.48 -0.13
C ILE A 91 3.71 0.03 -0.08
N GLY A 92 2.60 0.46 0.51
CA GLY A 92 2.30 1.87 0.73
C GLY A 92 1.65 2.14 2.08
N VAL A 93 1.43 3.42 2.36
CA VAL A 93 0.69 3.91 3.53
C VAL A 93 -0.50 4.74 3.09
N VAL A 94 -1.64 4.55 3.75
CA VAL A 94 -2.86 5.34 3.49
C VAL A 94 -2.71 6.75 4.04
N VAL A 95 -2.86 7.78 3.20
CA VAL A 95 -2.54 9.18 3.55
C VAL A 95 -3.74 10.14 3.52
N HIS A 96 -4.85 9.79 2.85
CA HIS A 96 -6.08 10.57 2.91
C HIS A 96 -7.35 9.71 2.85
N SER A 97 -8.49 10.34 3.19
CA SER A 97 -9.79 9.68 3.27
C SER A 97 -10.36 9.32 1.90
N ASN A 98 -11.48 8.59 1.92
CA ASN A 98 -12.25 8.25 0.73
C ASN A 98 -12.73 9.50 -0.04
N CYS A 99 -13.02 9.31 -1.33
CA CYS A 99 -13.43 10.35 -2.26
C CYS A 99 -14.63 9.85 -3.10
N VAL A 100 -15.55 10.76 -3.42
CA VAL A 100 -16.75 10.44 -4.23
C VAL A 100 -16.55 10.65 -5.74
N ILE A 101 -15.38 11.17 -6.14
CA ILE A 101 -15.06 11.47 -7.55
C ILE A 101 -14.63 10.17 -8.24
N SER A 102 -15.20 9.88 -9.41
CA SER A 102 -14.86 8.68 -10.20
C SER A 102 -13.35 8.54 -10.38
N GLY A 103 -12.82 7.33 -10.13
CA GLY A 103 -11.38 7.08 -10.20
C GLY A 103 -10.61 7.41 -8.92
N HIS A 104 -11.21 8.08 -7.93
CA HIS A 104 -10.57 8.45 -6.67
C HIS A 104 -11.02 7.58 -5.49
N GLY A 105 -10.35 7.76 -4.34
CA GLY A 105 -10.67 7.11 -3.07
C GLY A 105 -9.57 7.37 -2.03
N PRO A 106 -9.32 6.50 -1.04
CA PRO A 106 -8.20 6.68 -0.11
C PRO A 106 -6.86 6.62 -0.83
N GLY A 107 -6.04 7.65 -0.65
CA GLY A 107 -4.73 7.77 -1.29
C GLY A 107 -3.66 6.94 -0.59
N VAL A 108 -2.76 6.35 -1.38
CA VAL A 108 -1.64 5.53 -0.92
C VAL A 108 -0.31 6.12 -1.38
N THR A 109 0.55 6.51 -0.43
CA THR A 109 1.93 6.86 -0.75
C THR A 109 2.80 5.61 -0.78
N THR A 110 3.52 5.39 -1.88
CA THR A 110 4.44 4.27 -2.07
C THR A 110 5.63 4.35 -1.13
N LEU A 111 5.99 3.25 -0.49
CA LEU A 111 7.14 3.14 0.42
C LEU A 111 8.21 2.16 -0.08
N LEU A 112 7.78 0.96 -0.52
CA LEU A 112 8.65 -0.08 -1.06
C LEU A 112 7.97 -0.73 -2.28
N THR A 113 8.76 -1.29 -3.18
CA THR A 113 8.26 -2.05 -4.34
C THR A 113 9.22 -3.18 -4.67
N SER A 114 8.68 -4.26 -5.21
CA SER A 114 9.47 -5.34 -5.79
C SER A 114 8.83 -5.80 -7.10
N ARG A 115 9.57 -5.60 -8.19
CA ARG A 115 9.20 -6.07 -9.54
C ARG A 115 9.10 -7.59 -9.65
N SER A 116 9.82 -8.31 -8.79
CA SER A 116 9.98 -9.77 -8.85
C SER A 116 9.33 -10.49 -7.67
N GLY A 117 8.43 -9.83 -6.93
CA GLY A 117 7.66 -10.46 -5.86
C GLY A 117 8.49 -10.87 -4.64
N LYS A 118 9.57 -10.12 -4.34
CA LYS A 118 10.45 -10.37 -3.18
C LYS A 118 9.92 -9.82 -1.85
N ILE A 119 8.77 -9.14 -1.86
CA ILE A 119 8.10 -8.72 -0.63
C ILE A 119 6.93 -9.68 -0.39
N VAL A 120 6.84 -10.23 0.81
CA VAL A 120 5.76 -11.11 1.26
C VAL A 120 4.91 -10.31 2.25
N PRO A 121 3.70 -9.88 1.88
CA PRO A 121 2.80 -9.21 2.81
C PRO A 121 2.40 -10.15 3.95
N ARG A 122 2.52 -9.70 5.19
CA ARG A 122 2.05 -10.40 6.39
C ARG A 122 0.91 -9.61 7.03
N ILE A 123 -0.29 -10.17 7.03
CA ILE A 123 -1.47 -9.52 7.63
C ILE A 123 -1.24 -9.30 9.13
N SER A 124 -1.48 -8.08 9.60
CA SER A 124 -1.48 -7.68 11.00
C SER A 124 -2.38 -6.46 11.19
N SER A 125 -3.36 -6.55 12.10
CA SER A 125 -4.22 -5.41 12.48
C SER A 125 -3.45 -4.23 13.07
N ASP A 126 -2.22 -4.49 13.52
CA ASP A 126 -1.34 -3.54 14.19
C ASP A 126 -0.41 -2.80 13.22
N ALA A 127 -0.47 -3.11 11.91
CA ALA A 127 0.34 -2.49 10.87
C ALA A 127 -0.15 -1.08 10.50
N ASN A 128 -0.31 -0.21 11.51
CA ASN A 128 -0.67 1.19 11.36
C ASN A 128 0.43 2.07 11.96
N ILE A 129 0.86 3.11 11.24
CA ILE A 129 1.98 3.95 11.67
C ILE A 129 1.72 4.67 12.99
N ALA A 130 0.48 5.02 13.32
CA ALA A 130 0.15 5.65 14.59
C ALA A 130 0.44 4.71 15.76
N LYS A 131 0.08 3.43 15.61
CA LYS A 131 0.35 2.39 16.62
C LYS A 131 1.85 2.09 16.72
N ILE A 132 2.52 1.91 15.58
CA ILE A 132 3.96 1.64 15.51
C ILE A 132 4.79 2.78 16.14
N LEU A 133 4.31 4.02 16.02
CA LEU A 133 4.94 5.19 16.63
C LEU A 133 4.46 5.49 18.06
N ASN A 134 3.57 4.68 18.64
CA ASN A 134 2.95 4.88 19.95
C ASN A 134 2.25 6.24 20.08
N LEU A 135 1.53 6.65 19.04
CA LEU A 135 0.74 7.88 19.03
C LEU A 135 -0.71 7.64 19.46
N ARG A 136 -1.22 6.41 19.26
CA ARG A 136 -2.55 5.92 19.65
C ARG A 136 -2.53 4.40 19.83
#